data_AF-A0A914QUQ9-F1
#
_entry.id   AF-A0A914QUQ9-F1
#
_cell.length_a   1.000
_cell.length_b   1.000
_cell.length_c   1.000
_cell.angle_alpha   90.00
_cell.angle_beta   90.00
_cell.angle_gamma   90.00
#
_symmetry.space_group_name_H-M   'P 1'
#
loop_
_entity.id
_entity.type
_entity.pdbx_description
1 polymer ?
#
loop_
_entity_poly.entity_id
_entity_poly.type
_entity_poly.pdbx_seq_one_letter_code
_entity_poly.pdbx_strand_id
1 'polypeptide(L)'
;MTNELKQIYGTFYGHIIGDAIGVPFEGQKSEVVKERVNFERLTKNILPITGHPPLVSPGQFTNDTELALCLARSIIAKNGYDKTDVACSYAYLFSVTNPFTVHETMENALICTALTGMK
;
A
#
# COMPACT_ATOMS: atom_id res chain seq x y z
N MET A 1 22.17 -8.92 14.38
CA MET A 1 20.84 -9.15 13.79
C MET A 1 20.76 -10.60 13.36
N THR A 2 19.77 -11.36 13.85
CA THR A 2 19.61 -12.77 13.52
C THR A 2 19.08 -12.95 12.10
N ASN A 3 19.11 -14.18 11.56
CA ASN A 3 18.58 -14.44 10.22
C ASN A 3 17.06 -14.23 10.17
N GLU A 4 16.35 -14.54 11.26
CA GLU A 4 14.91 -14.35 11.40
C GLU A 4 14.56 -12.86 11.34
N LEU A 5 15.30 -12.01 12.05
CA LEU A 5 15.09 -10.56 11.99
C LEU A 5 15.36 -10.00 10.58
N LYS A 6 16.38 -10.51 9.88
CA LYS A 6 16.64 -10.11 8.48
C LYS A 6 15.46 -10.47 7.57
N GLN A 7 14.86 -11.64 7.77
CA GLN A 7 13.70 -12.07 7.00
C GLN A 7 12.48 -11.18 7.29
N ILE A 8 12.22 -10.88 8.56
CA ILE A 8 11.11 -9.99 8.96
C ILE A 8 11.28 -8.59 8.34
N TYR A 9 12.48 -8.00 8.44
CA TYR A 9 12.76 -6.72 7.80
C TYR A 9 12.64 -6.81 6.28
N GLY A 10 13.14 -7.88 5.68
CA GLY A 10 13.03 -8.13 4.24
C GLY A 10 11.57 -8.21 3.78
N THR A 11 10.70 -8.87 4.55
CA THR A 11 9.26 -8.92 4.26
C THR A 11 8.63 -7.54 4.33
N PHE A 12 8.89 -6.78 5.40
CA PHE A 12 8.24 -5.48 5.58
C PHE A 12 8.76 -4.43 4.58
N TYR A 13 10.08 -4.34 4.40
CA TYR A 13 10.65 -3.45 3.39
C TYR A 13 10.33 -3.89 1.97
N GLY A 14 10.32 -5.19 1.69
CA GLY A 14 9.96 -5.72 0.39
C GLY A 14 8.52 -5.38 0.00
N HIS A 15 7.59 -5.42 0.95
CA HIS A 15 6.21 -4.96 0.75
C HIS A 15 6.15 -3.48 0.34
N ILE A 16 6.79 -2.59 1.12
CA ILE A 16 6.79 -1.14 0.87
C ILE A 16 7.47 -0.80 -0.47
N ILE A 17 8.61 -1.43 -0.74
CA ILE A 17 9.37 -1.22 -1.99
C ILE A 17 8.57 -1.74 -3.17
N GLY A 18 7.93 -2.91 -3.04
CA GLY A 18 7.11 -3.51 -4.09
C GLY A 18 5.91 -2.65 -4.45
N ASP A 19 5.20 -2.12 -3.45
CA ASP A 19 4.09 -1.17 -3.61
C ASP A 19 4.54 0.08 -4.39
N ALA A 20 5.57 0.77 -3.89
CA ALA A 20 6.08 2.00 -4.52
C ALA A 20 6.61 1.79 -5.95
N ILE A 21 7.17 0.61 -6.25
CA ILE A 21 7.65 0.29 -7.60
C ILE A 21 6.50 -0.17 -8.52
N GLY A 22 5.46 -0.78 -7.95
CA GLY A 22 4.34 -1.38 -8.69
C GLY A 22 3.29 -0.37 -9.14
N VAL A 23 2.92 0.59 -8.28
CA VAL A 23 1.81 1.53 -8.52
C VAL A 23 1.83 2.21 -9.91
N PRO A 24 2.97 2.62 -10.49
CA PRO A 24 2.95 3.36 -11.76
C PRO A 24 2.68 2.47 -12.99
N PHE A 25 2.59 1.16 -12.76
CA PHE A 25 2.25 0.13 -13.74
C PHE A 25 0.87 -0.49 -13.47
N GLU A 26 0.17 -0.05 -12.43
CA GLU A 26 -1.15 -0.54 -12.08
C GLU A 26 -2.13 -0.39 -13.26
N GLY A 27 -2.95 -1.43 -13.48
CA GLY A 27 -3.93 -1.47 -14.58
C GLY A 27 -3.36 -1.64 -15.99
N GLN A 28 -2.03 -1.70 -16.17
CA GLN A 28 -1.41 -1.84 -17.49
C GLN A 28 -1.20 -3.31 -17.89
N LYS A 29 -1.19 -3.55 -19.21
CA LYS A 29 -0.88 -4.86 -19.78
C LYS A 29 0.60 -5.19 -19.65
N SER A 30 0.91 -6.48 -19.49
CA SER A 30 2.28 -6.96 -19.24
C SER A 30 3.28 -6.54 -20.33
N GLU A 31 2.81 -6.44 -21.57
CA GLU A 31 3.63 -6.05 -22.73
C GLU A 31 4.06 -4.59 -22.62
N VAL A 32 3.12 -3.70 -22.27
CA VAL A 32 3.37 -2.27 -22.06
C VAL A 32 4.33 -2.04 -20.90
N VAL A 33 4.14 -2.77 -19.79
CA VAL A 33 5.03 -2.69 -18.62
C VAL A 33 6.45 -3.11 -19.00
N LYS A 34 6.63 -4.22 -19.72
CA LYS A 34 7.95 -4.68 -20.17
C LYS A 34 8.65 -3.65 -21.05
N GLU A 35 7.94 -3.06 -22.00
CA GLU A 35 8.49 -2.02 -22.88
C GLU A 35 8.95 -0.80 -22.07
N ARG A 36 8.11 -0.31 -21.15
CA ARG A 36 8.45 0.83 -20.28
C ARG A 36 9.65 0.54 -19.38
N VAL A 37 9.67 -0.61 -18.71
CA VAL A 37 10.79 -1.01 -17.85
C VAL A 37 12.08 -1.14 -18.64
N ASN A 38 12.03 -1.72 -19.84
CA ASN A 38 13.20 -1.82 -20.71
C ASN A 38 13.71 -0.42 -21.13
N PHE A 39 12.80 0.48 -21.51
CA PHE A 39 13.15 1.85 -21.87
C PHE A 39 13.79 2.61 -20.69
N GLU A 40 13.21 2.53 -19.49
CA GLU A 40 13.75 3.21 -18.31
C GLU A 40 15.09 2.62 -17.86
N ARG A 41 15.25 1.30 -17.87
CA ARG A 41 16.53 0.64 -17.55
C ARG A 41 17.66 1.09 -18.47
N LEU A 42 17.37 1.36 -19.74
CA LEU A 42 18.34 1.83 -20.72
C LEU A 42 18.66 3.32 -20.57
N THR A 43 17.79 4.11 -19.94
CA THR A 43 17.89 5.58 -19.93
C THR A 43 18.18 6.17 -18.55
N LYS A 44 17.88 5.48 -17.43
CA LYS A 44 18.03 5.99 -16.06
C LYS A 44 18.43 4.89 -15.07
N ASN A 45 19.41 5.15 -14.20
CA ASN A 45 19.94 4.19 -13.20
C ASN A 45 19.01 3.90 -12.02
N ILE A 46 17.93 4.66 -11.88
CA ILE A 46 16.86 4.48 -10.90
C ILE A 46 15.61 4.72 -11.73
N LEU A 47 14.66 3.78 -11.73
CA LEU A 47 13.35 3.98 -12.36
C LEU A 47 12.72 5.21 -11.69
N PRO A 48 12.75 6.42 -12.28
CA PRO A 48 12.05 7.56 -11.71
C PRO A 48 10.65 7.38 -12.23
N ILE A 49 9.90 6.58 -11.49
CA ILE A 49 8.62 6.09 -11.97
C ILE A 49 7.61 7.23 -11.87
N THR A 50 7.64 8.10 -12.87
CA THR A 50 6.77 9.26 -13.01
C THR A 50 5.91 9.04 -14.23
N GLY A 51 4.59 9.23 -14.10
CA GLY A 51 3.77 9.58 -15.26
C GLY A 51 2.71 8.58 -15.75
N HIS A 52 2.13 7.75 -14.89
CA HIS A 52 0.82 7.16 -15.20
C HIS A 52 -0.14 7.44 -14.05
N PRO A 53 -1.39 7.92 -14.29
CA PRO A 53 -2.38 8.07 -13.23
C PRO A 53 -2.51 6.77 -12.41
N PRO A 54 -2.35 6.80 -11.07
CA PRO A 54 -2.09 7.97 -10.22
C PRO A 54 -0.74 8.67 -10.45
N LEU A 55 -0.74 10.01 -10.53
CA LEU A 55 0.50 10.79 -10.46
C LEU A 55 1.13 10.64 -9.06
N VAL A 56 1.94 9.60 -8.87
CA VAL A 56 2.74 9.39 -7.66
C VAL A 56 4.12 10.02 -7.79
N SER A 57 4.66 10.49 -6.68
CA SER A 57 6.06 10.90 -6.59
C SER A 57 6.97 9.66 -6.56
N PRO A 58 8.22 9.74 -7.07
CA PRO A 58 9.16 8.63 -6.97
C PRO A 58 9.31 8.13 -5.53
N GLY A 59 9.08 6.83 -5.31
CA GLY A 59 9.17 6.18 -4.00
C GLY A 59 7.95 6.36 -3.09
N GLN A 60 6.90 7.05 -3.56
CA GLN A 60 5.63 7.11 -2.86
C GLN A 60 4.92 5.76 -2.95
N PHE A 61 4.58 5.19 -1.80
CA PHE A 61 3.75 3.99 -1.67
C PHE A 61 2.26 4.35 -1.68
N THR A 62 1.38 3.34 -1.74
CA THR A 62 -0.07 3.52 -1.86
C THR A 62 -0.83 3.08 -0.59
N ASN A 63 -2.15 2.97 -0.73
CA ASN A 63 -3.04 2.45 0.30
C ASN A 63 -2.63 1.04 0.79
N ASP A 64 -1.94 0.23 -0.02
CA ASP A 64 -1.46 -1.10 0.40
C ASP A 64 -0.53 -0.98 1.61
N THR A 65 0.50 -0.13 1.50
CA THR A 65 1.42 0.16 2.61
C THR A 65 0.73 0.91 3.76
N GLU A 66 -0.15 1.86 3.48
CA GLU A 66 -0.85 2.61 4.54
C GLU A 66 -1.72 1.68 5.41
N LEU A 67 -2.46 0.77 4.78
CA LEU A 67 -3.27 -0.23 5.47
C LEU A 67 -2.40 -1.22 6.25
N ALA A 68 -1.29 -1.69 5.68
CA ALA A 68 -0.35 -2.55 6.39
C ALA A 68 0.22 -1.88 7.65
N LEU A 69 0.52 -0.58 7.58
CA LEU A 69 0.98 0.21 8.73
C LEU A 69 -0.12 0.39 9.79
N CYS A 70 -1.36 0.65 9.39
CA CYS A 70 -2.49 0.70 10.31
C CYS A 70 -2.68 -0.64 11.06
N LEU A 71 -2.62 -1.77 10.34
CA LEU A 71 -2.71 -3.10 10.94
C LEU A 71 -1.56 -3.36 11.92
N ALA A 72 -0.33 -3.08 11.51
CA ALA A 72 0.85 -3.28 12.36
C ALA A 72 0.76 -2.44 13.65
N ARG A 73 0.35 -1.16 13.55
CA ARG A 73 0.16 -0.29 14.71
C ARG A 73 -0.91 -0.82 15.65
N SER A 74 -2.05 -1.27 15.12
CA SER A 74 -3.13 -1.86 15.91
C SER A 74 -2.65 -3.12 16.66
N ILE A 75 -1.96 -4.04 15.97
CA ILE A 75 -1.42 -5.26 16.58
C ILE A 75 -0.47 -4.95 17.74
N ILE A 76 0.41 -3.97 17.57
CA ILE A 76 1.35 -3.54 18.61
C ILE A 76 0.58 -2.92 19.79
N ALA A 77 -0.38 -2.03 19.52
CA ALA A 77 -1.13 -1.32 20.55
C ALA A 77 -2.08 -2.23 21.35
N LYS A 78 -2.63 -3.27 20.72
CA LYS A 78 -3.59 -4.22 21.31
C LYS A 78 -2.95 -5.51 21.79
N ASN A 79 -1.65 -5.67 21.59
CA ASN A 79 -0.91 -6.90 21.90
C ASN A 79 -1.55 -8.14 21.24
N GLY A 80 -2.00 -7.99 19.99
CA GLY A 80 -2.77 -8.99 19.26
C GLY A 80 -3.69 -8.37 18.21
N TYR A 81 -4.35 -9.20 17.42
CA TYR A 81 -5.32 -8.74 16.43
C TYR A 81 -6.64 -8.34 17.10
N ASP A 82 -7.06 -7.09 16.90
CA ASP A 82 -8.35 -6.54 17.33
C ASP A 82 -9.12 -6.04 16.09
N LYS A 83 -10.19 -6.76 15.73
CA LYS A 83 -10.99 -6.45 14.54
C LYS A 83 -11.53 -5.01 14.55
N THR A 84 -11.90 -4.50 15.71
CA THR A 84 -12.59 -3.22 15.86
C THR A 84 -11.58 -2.08 15.74
N ASP A 85 -10.43 -2.23 16.40
CA ASP A 85 -9.35 -1.24 16.33
C ASP A 85 -8.74 -1.13 14.93
N VAL A 86 -8.57 -2.27 14.23
CA VAL A 86 -8.11 -2.28 12.84
C VAL A 86 -9.11 -1.57 11.94
N ALA A 87 -10.41 -1.87 12.06
CA ALA A 87 -11.43 -1.25 11.22
C ALA A 87 -11.57 0.25 11.49
N CYS A 88 -11.51 0.68 12.75
CA CYS A 88 -11.42 2.10 13.14
C CYS A 88 -10.19 2.78 12.53
N SER A 89 -9.03 2.13 12.59
CA SER A 89 -7.78 2.67 12.06
C SER A 89 -7.85 2.88 10.55
N TYR A 90 -8.45 1.93 9.82
CA TYR A 90 -8.68 2.06 8.38
C TYR A 90 -9.69 3.16 8.07
N ALA A 91 -10.82 3.22 8.78
CA ALA A 91 -11.81 4.29 8.60
C ALA A 91 -11.21 5.68 8.85
N TYR A 92 -10.40 5.81 9.91
CA TYR A 92 -9.70 7.05 10.22
C TYR A 92 -8.75 7.45 9.10
N LEU A 93 -7.88 6.53 8.65
CA LEU A 93 -6.96 6.77 7.53
C LEU A 93 -7.72 7.32 6.32
N PHE A 94 -8.81 6.67 5.92
CA PHE A 94 -9.57 7.07 4.74
C PHE A 94 -10.23 8.44 4.90
N SER A 95 -10.71 8.77 6.11
CA SER A 95 -11.29 10.08 6.41
C SER A 95 -10.28 11.23 6.38
N VAL A 96 -9.00 10.96 6.60
CA VAL A 96 -7.96 12.01 6.70
C VAL A 96 -7.05 12.10 5.47
N THR A 97 -6.77 10.99 4.79
CA THR A 97 -5.85 10.99 3.65
C THR A 97 -6.54 11.14 2.30
N ASN A 98 -7.86 10.90 2.21
CA ASN A 98 -8.58 10.75 0.94
C ASN A 98 -7.73 9.96 -0.07
N PRO A 99 -7.42 8.68 0.24
CA PRO A 99 -6.39 7.94 -0.47
C PRO A 99 -6.69 7.93 -1.97
N PHE A 100 -5.68 8.21 -2.78
CA PHE A 100 -5.89 8.33 -4.23
C PHE A 100 -6.37 7.01 -4.87
N THR A 101 -5.98 5.86 -4.30
CA THR A 101 -6.23 4.51 -4.84
C THR A 101 -7.19 3.70 -3.96
N VAL A 102 -8.29 4.32 -3.51
CA VAL A 102 -9.35 3.55 -2.85
C VAL A 102 -10.09 2.70 -3.89
N HIS A 103 -9.97 1.40 -3.72
CA HIS A 103 -10.77 0.43 -4.46
C HIS A 103 -12.20 0.37 -3.88
N GLU A 104 -13.21 0.30 -4.75
CA GLU A 104 -14.64 0.30 -4.42
C GLU A 104 -15.01 -0.70 -3.31
N THR A 105 -14.38 -1.89 -3.30
CA THR A 105 -14.61 -2.91 -2.26
C THR A 105 -14.21 -2.43 -0.86
N MET A 106 -13.13 -1.66 -0.75
CA MET A 106 -12.64 -1.16 0.54
C MET A 106 -13.54 -0.05 1.07
N GLU A 107 -13.97 0.85 0.19
CA GLU A 107 -14.93 1.89 0.54
C GLU A 107 -16.24 1.28 1.06
N ASN A 108 -16.77 0.28 0.34
CA ASN A 108 -17.96 -0.45 0.76
C ASN A 108 -17.79 -1.15 2.11
N ALA A 109 -16.62 -1.75 2.37
CA ALA A 109 -16.34 -2.40 3.66
C ALA A 109 -16.32 -1.39 4.83
N LEU A 110 -15.74 -0.21 4.61
CA LEU A 110 -15.69 0.85 5.62
C LEU A 110 -17.08 1.46 5.88
N ILE A 111 -17.87 1.70 4.83
CA ILE A 111 -19.26 2.15 4.94
C ILE A 111 -20.10 1.14 5.73
N CYS A 112 -20.01 -0.16 5.39
CA CYS A 112 -20.71 -1.21 6.11
C CYS A 112 -20.30 -1.29 7.59
N THR A 113 -19.01 -1.07 7.90
CA THR A 113 -18.53 -1.06 9.29
C THR A 113 -19.11 0.13 10.08
N ALA A 114 -19.19 1.30 9.45
CA ALA A 114 -19.81 2.48 10.07
C ALA A 114 -21.33 2.31 10.28
N LEU A 115 -22.04 1.71 9.32
CA LEU A 115 -23.50 1.52 9.37
C LEU A 115 -23.95 0.38 10.29
N THR A 116 -23.15 -0.68 10.43
CA THR A 116 -23.52 -1.83 11.27
C THR A 116 -23.24 -1.61 12.76
N GLY A 117 -22.63 -0.48 13.12
CA GLY A 117 -22.33 -0.09 14.50
C GLY A 117 -21.51 -1.16 15.19
N MET A 118 -20.23 -1.27 14.84
CA MET A 118 -19.18 -2.13 15.44
C MET A 118 -19.64 -2.90 16.69
N LYS A 119 -20.35 -4.02 16.49
CA LYS A 119 -20.77 -4.95 17.56
C LYS A 119 -19.68 -5.97 17.87
#